data_AF-A0A927WY46-F1
#
_entry.id   AF-A0A927WY46-F1
#
_cell.length_a   1.000
_cell.length_b   1.000
_cell.length_c   1.000
_cell.angle_alpha   90.00
_cell.angle_beta   90.00
_cell.angle_gamma   90.00
#
_symmetry.space_group_name_H-M   'P 1'
#
loop_
_entity.id
_entity.type
_entity.pdbx_description
1 polymer ?
#
loop_
_entity_poly.entity_id
_entity_poly.type
_entity_poly.pdbx_seq_one_letter_code
_entity_poly.pdbx_strand_id
1 'polypeptide(L)'
;MVEKSEKLVWIKKVVAKGKKYLVYINDEEEAITFTEDQLVNNRIIKGISFYEKDWKKIIKSLDEGLLLDKALKYIDYKPRTEKEVIDYLEEHNATPTNIKNIIKKLKEINFIDDDRYARIFIEEEIRHEKGPNAIKHVLLTKGIDEDIIIKYLSEYSDELLFDNALDMGRKTLKTVVGLPVSKQKESVYTRLYRMGYDYSIINQVLSMLEYSSLDFKKLEKDYLKLKEKEIDSNKIIQKLLAKGYNYSDIKKVISDLES
;
A
#
# COMPACT_ATOMS: atom_id res chain seq x y z
N MET A 1 21.99 53.98 -21.28
CA MET A 1 21.05 52.91 -20.86
C MET A 1 20.94 51.96 -22.03
N VAL A 2 21.62 50.82 -21.97
CA VAL A 2 21.63 49.85 -23.08
C VAL A 2 20.30 49.11 -23.03
N GLU A 3 19.48 49.30 -24.06
CA GLU A 3 18.28 48.50 -24.32
C GLU A 3 18.67 47.02 -24.24
N LYS A 4 18.10 46.28 -23.29
CA LYS A 4 18.16 44.82 -23.33
C LYS A 4 17.40 44.41 -24.58
N SER A 5 18.11 44.11 -25.66
CA SER A 5 17.53 43.49 -26.85
C SER A 5 16.79 42.23 -26.41
N GLU A 6 15.47 42.25 -26.51
CA GLU A 6 14.65 41.08 -26.23
C GLU A 6 15.01 40.02 -27.26
N LYS A 7 15.54 38.88 -26.79
CA LYS A 7 15.89 37.77 -27.67
C LYS A 7 14.62 37.23 -28.33
N LEU A 8 14.70 37.05 -29.64
CA LEU A 8 13.64 36.48 -30.46
C LEU A 8 13.95 35.02 -30.79
N VAL A 9 12.93 34.17 -30.78
CA VAL A 9 12.98 32.79 -31.24
C VAL A 9 12.21 32.72 -32.55
N TRP A 10 12.90 32.43 -33.66
CA TRP A 10 12.27 32.34 -34.97
C TRP A 10 12.07 30.89 -35.41
N ILE A 11 10.92 30.59 -36.00
CA ILE A 11 10.57 29.23 -36.43
C ILE A 11 11.14 28.97 -37.83
N LYS A 12 12.23 28.19 -37.89
CA LYS A 12 12.94 27.86 -39.13
C LYS A 12 12.20 26.89 -40.01
N LYS A 13 11.70 25.82 -39.41
CA LYS A 13 11.07 24.72 -40.14
C LYS A 13 10.07 24.00 -39.25
N VAL A 14 8.97 23.56 -39.85
CA VAL A 14 7.99 22.65 -39.24
C VAL A 14 7.86 21.44 -40.16
N VAL A 15 7.99 20.23 -39.62
CA VAL A 15 7.96 18.98 -40.37
C VAL A 15 6.96 18.02 -39.75
N ALA A 16 6.01 17.51 -40.54
CA ALA A 16 5.07 16.49 -40.08
C ALA A 16 5.77 15.14 -39.90
N LYS A 17 5.49 14.46 -38.77
CA LYS A 17 5.99 13.13 -38.41
C LYS A 17 4.86 12.32 -37.78
N GLY A 18 4.03 11.70 -38.63
CA GLY A 18 2.83 10.97 -38.21
C GLY A 18 1.80 11.94 -37.60
N LYS A 19 1.34 11.66 -36.37
CA LYS A 19 0.41 12.53 -35.61
C LYS A 19 1.09 13.71 -34.89
N LYS A 20 2.40 13.89 -35.06
CA LYS A 20 3.19 14.94 -34.39
C LYS A 20 3.95 15.77 -35.42
N TYR A 21 4.45 16.92 -34.99
CA TYR A 21 5.21 17.88 -35.78
C TYR A 21 6.54 18.19 -35.09
N LEU A 22 7.61 18.23 -35.87
CA LEU A 22 8.94 18.63 -35.43
C LEU A 22 9.16 20.09 -35.81
N VAL A 23 9.37 20.94 -34.80
CA VAL A 23 9.59 22.38 -34.95
C VAL A 23 11.07 22.68 -34.67
N TYR A 24 11.75 23.20 -35.68
CA TYR A 24 13.13 23.67 -35.59
C TYR A 24 13.13 25.17 -35.37
N ILE A 25 13.84 25.61 -34.34
CA ILE A 25 13.97 27.02 -33.99
C ILE A 25 15.37 27.51 -34.28
N ASN A 26 15.49 28.79 -34.65
CA ASN A 26 16.75 29.43 -34.90
C ASN A 26 17.65 28.59 -35.83
N ASP A 27 18.92 28.43 -35.48
CA ASP A 27 19.85 27.50 -36.13
C ASP A 27 20.16 26.27 -35.27
N GLU A 28 19.26 25.94 -34.35
CA GLU A 28 19.38 24.73 -33.54
C GLU A 28 19.10 23.48 -34.38
N GLU A 29 19.90 22.42 -34.18
CA GLU A 29 19.71 21.13 -34.84
C GLU A 29 18.63 20.27 -34.16
N GLU A 30 18.39 20.51 -32.88
CA GLU A 30 17.36 19.81 -32.12
C GLU A 30 15.96 20.34 -32.45
N ALA A 31 15.04 19.41 -32.72
CA ALA A 31 13.65 19.75 -32.97
C ALA A 31 12.80 19.55 -31.72
N ILE A 32 11.92 20.51 -31.46
CA ILE A 32 10.92 20.42 -30.40
C ILE A 32 9.67 19.78 -31.01
N THR A 33 9.09 18.80 -30.30
CA THR A 33 7.93 18.06 -30.80
C THR A 33 6.63 18.69 -30.33
N PHE A 34 5.71 18.92 -31.26
CA PHE A 34 4.38 19.47 -31.04
C PHE A 34 3.30 18.52 -31.60
N THR A 35 2.09 18.62 -31.07
CA THR A 35 0.86 18.09 -31.69
C THR A 35 0.23 19.15 -32.59
N GLU A 36 -0.71 18.74 -33.46
CA GLU A 36 -1.43 19.68 -34.35
C GLU A 36 -2.13 20.79 -33.56
N ASP A 37 -2.88 20.42 -32.53
CA ASP A 37 -3.60 21.37 -31.67
C ASP A 37 -2.64 22.37 -31.00
N GLN A 38 -1.46 21.92 -30.57
CA GLN A 38 -0.47 22.80 -29.95
C GLN A 38 0.12 23.81 -30.94
N LEU A 39 0.30 23.44 -32.21
CA LEU A 39 0.72 24.39 -33.25
C LEU A 39 -0.37 25.43 -33.51
N VAL A 40 -1.62 24.98 -33.68
CA VAL A 40 -2.76 25.85 -33.99
C VAL A 40 -3.04 26.83 -32.85
N ASN A 41 -3.14 26.35 -31.61
CA ASN A 41 -3.46 27.16 -30.44
C ASN A 41 -2.38 28.23 -30.15
N ASN A 42 -1.12 27.90 -30.39
CA ASN A 42 0.00 28.84 -30.21
C ASN A 42 0.38 29.60 -31.48
N ARG A 43 -0.34 29.40 -32.59
CA ARG A 43 -0.09 30.02 -33.91
C ARG A 43 1.35 29.82 -34.40
N ILE A 44 1.91 28.64 -34.18
CA ILE A 44 3.27 28.29 -34.56
C ILE A 44 3.27 27.86 -36.03
N ILE A 45 3.77 28.74 -36.90
CA ILE A 45 4.00 28.45 -38.31
C ILE A 45 5.42 28.87 -38.71
N LYS A 46 5.93 28.29 -39.80
CA LYS A 46 7.24 28.65 -40.36
C LYS A 46 7.32 30.15 -40.63
N GLY A 47 8.41 30.78 -40.20
CA GLY A 47 8.70 32.19 -40.46
C GLY A 47 8.19 33.19 -39.42
N ILE A 48 7.42 32.74 -38.41
CA ILE A 48 7.04 33.59 -37.27
C ILE A 48 8.17 33.65 -36.24
N SER A 49 8.25 34.77 -35.53
CA SER A 49 9.13 34.97 -34.38
C SER A 49 8.33 35.19 -33.10
N PHE A 50 8.83 34.67 -31.98
CA PHE A 50 8.28 34.84 -30.65
C PHE A 50 9.30 35.55 -29.76
N TYR A 51 8.83 36.35 -28.81
CA TYR A 51 9.69 36.81 -27.72
C TYR A 51 10.11 35.62 -26.86
N GLU A 52 11.37 35.58 -26.40
CA GLU A 52 11.90 34.47 -25.59
C GLU A 52 11.01 34.17 -24.35
N LYS A 53 10.41 35.21 -23.76
CA LYS A 53 9.49 35.08 -22.64
C LYS A 53 8.24 34.27 -22.99
N ASP A 54 7.67 34.51 -24.17
CA ASP A 54 6.46 33.81 -24.61
C ASP A 54 6.79 32.41 -25.14
N TRP A 55 7.92 32.25 -25.83
CA TRP A 55 8.43 30.94 -26.21
C TRP A 55 8.62 30.03 -25.00
N LYS A 56 9.24 30.52 -23.91
CA LYS A 56 9.40 29.78 -22.66
C LYS A 56 8.06 29.35 -22.05
N LYS A 57 7.02 30.18 -22.14
CA LYS A 57 5.67 29.79 -21.69
C LYS A 57 5.08 28.67 -22.54
N ILE A 58 5.24 28.75 -23.86
CA ILE A 58 4.80 27.71 -24.79
C ILE A 58 5.48 26.40 -24.44
N ILE A 59 6.82 26.37 -24.37
CA ILE A 59 7.57 25.16 -24.04
C ILE A 59 7.16 24.58 -22.68
N LYS A 60 7.00 25.44 -21.66
CA LYS A 60 6.53 25.00 -20.35
C LYS A 60 5.15 24.32 -20.43
N SER A 61 4.23 24.86 -21.24
CA SER A 61 2.90 24.27 -21.41
C SER A 61 2.92 22.92 -22.14
N LEU A 62 3.89 22.71 -23.05
CA LEU A 62 4.07 21.41 -23.73
C LEU A 62 4.54 20.35 -22.75
N ASP A 63 5.52 20.68 -21.92
CA ASP A 63 6.08 19.77 -20.92
C ASP A 63 5.01 19.36 -19.89
N GLU A 64 4.23 20.33 -19.40
CA GLU A 64 3.06 20.06 -18.55
C GLU A 64 2.03 19.14 -19.21
N GLY A 65 1.74 19.35 -20.51
CA GLY A 65 0.82 18.49 -21.26
C GLY A 65 1.33 17.06 -21.40
N LEU A 66 2.61 16.87 -21.72
CA LEU A 66 3.23 15.55 -21.82
C LEU A 66 3.25 14.81 -20.48
N LEU A 67 3.54 15.51 -19.39
CA LEU A 67 3.50 14.97 -18.03
C LEU A 67 2.08 14.62 -17.61
N LEU A 68 1.09 15.44 -17.94
CA LEU A 68 -0.32 15.16 -17.70
C LEU A 68 -0.78 13.89 -18.44
N ASP A 69 -0.42 13.74 -19.72
CA ASP A 69 -0.76 12.53 -20.49
C ASP A 69 -0.14 11.26 -19.88
N LYS A 70 1.09 11.36 -19.36
CA LYS A 70 1.75 10.26 -18.62
C LYS A 70 0.99 9.94 -17.33
N ALA A 71 0.64 10.95 -16.54
CA ALA A 71 -0.12 10.77 -15.31
C ALA A 71 -1.49 10.14 -15.57
N LEU A 72 -2.20 10.59 -16.61
CA LEU A 72 -3.50 10.00 -17.01
C LEU A 72 -3.35 8.52 -17.35
N LYS A 73 -2.34 8.14 -18.14
CA LYS A 73 -2.06 6.72 -18.44
C LYS A 73 -1.72 5.90 -17.20
N TYR A 74 -1.01 6.51 -16.25
CA TYR A 74 -0.64 5.86 -15.00
C TYR A 74 -1.86 5.60 -14.08
N ILE A 75 -2.82 6.53 -14.08
CA ILE A 75 -4.10 6.42 -13.36
C ILE A 75 -5.07 5.45 -14.05
N ASP A 76 -5.09 5.42 -15.39
CA ASP A 76 -5.98 4.56 -16.17
C ASP A 76 -5.73 3.06 -15.93
N TYR A 77 -4.50 2.68 -15.59
CA TYR A 77 -4.17 1.29 -15.25
C TYR A 77 -4.84 0.80 -13.96
N LYS A 78 -4.86 1.65 -12.92
CA LYS A 78 -5.54 1.38 -11.64
C LYS A 78 -5.68 2.67 -10.83
N PRO A 79 -6.66 2.76 -9.92
CA PRO A 79 -6.81 3.91 -9.02
C PRO A 79 -5.51 4.22 -8.27
N ARG A 80 -5.17 5.51 -8.18
CA ARG A 80 -3.96 6.04 -7.54
C ARG A 80 -4.32 7.09 -6.50
N THR A 81 -3.51 7.18 -5.45
CA THR A 81 -3.57 8.31 -4.51
C THR A 81 -2.81 9.51 -5.05
N GLU A 82 -3.05 10.69 -4.49
CA GLU A 82 -2.31 11.91 -4.81
C GLU A 82 -0.80 11.70 -4.67
N LYS A 83 -0.36 11.12 -3.55
CA LYS A 83 1.06 10.82 -3.31
C LYS A 83 1.65 9.92 -4.38
N GLU A 84 0.96 8.83 -4.76
CA GLU A 84 1.46 7.93 -5.81
C GLU A 84 1.64 8.63 -7.16
N VAL A 85 0.81 9.64 -7.47
CA VAL A 85 0.92 10.43 -8.71
C VAL A 85 2.03 11.46 -8.60
N ILE A 86 2.22 12.08 -7.43
CA ILE A 86 3.35 12.99 -7.16
C ILE A 86 4.67 12.23 -7.33
N ASP A 87 4.84 11.10 -6.65
CA ASP A 87 6.03 10.26 -6.71
C ASP A 87 6.33 9.84 -8.16
N TYR A 88 5.30 9.44 -8.91
CA TYR A 88 5.42 9.10 -10.33
C TYR A 88 5.90 10.29 -11.19
N LEU A 89 5.38 11.49 -10.96
CA LEU A 89 5.78 12.68 -11.70
C LEU A 89 7.22 13.11 -11.37
N GLU A 90 7.64 12.97 -10.11
CA GLU A 90 9.03 13.22 -9.66
C GLU A 90 10.01 12.28 -10.34
N GLU A 91 9.70 10.97 -10.42
CA GLU A 91 10.49 9.98 -11.17
C GLU A 91 10.62 10.33 -12.65
N HIS A 92 9.68 11.10 -13.21
CA HIS A 92 9.69 11.57 -14.59
C HIS A 92 10.28 12.97 -14.77
N ASN A 93 11.05 13.46 -13.78
CA ASN A 93 11.73 14.76 -13.78
C ASN A 93 10.77 15.97 -13.87
N ALA A 94 9.53 15.84 -13.41
CA ALA A 94 8.61 16.97 -13.35
C ALA A 94 9.08 18.01 -12.32
N THR A 95 9.00 19.30 -12.67
CA THR A 95 9.32 20.34 -11.69
C THR A 95 8.22 20.46 -10.63
N PRO A 96 8.51 20.95 -9.41
CA PRO A 96 7.49 21.15 -8.37
C PRO A 96 6.30 22.01 -8.82
N THR A 97 6.55 22.95 -9.74
CA THR A 97 5.47 23.77 -10.32
C THR A 97 4.58 22.94 -11.24
N ASN A 98 5.15 22.08 -12.08
CA ASN A 98 4.36 21.22 -12.96
C ASN A 98 3.54 20.21 -12.15
N ILE A 99 4.14 19.59 -11.13
CA ILE A 99 3.44 18.66 -10.23
C ILE A 99 2.23 19.34 -9.62
N LYS A 100 2.41 20.51 -9.00
CA LYS A 100 1.30 21.26 -8.38
C LYS A 100 0.17 21.57 -9.37
N ASN A 101 0.52 22.00 -10.59
CA ASN A 101 -0.46 22.31 -11.63
C ASN A 101 -1.20 21.07 -12.12
N ILE A 102 -0.48 19.97 -12.34
CA ILE A 102 -1.04 18.71 -12.82
C ILE A 102 -1.95 18.08 -11.76
N ILE A 103 -1.50 18.00 -10.51
CA ILE A 103 -2.32 17.47 -9.40
C ILE A 103 -3.59 18.29 -9.22
N LYS A 104 -3.49 19.63 -9.25
CA LYS A 104 -4.66 20.51 -9.19
C LYS A 104 -5.65 20.18 -10.31
N LYS A 105 -5.15 20.07 -11.55
CA LYS A 105 -5.99 19.74 -12.71
C LYS A 105 -6.63 18.37 -12.58
N LEU A 106 -5.88 17.34 -12.17
CA LEU A 106 -6.36 15.98 -11.96
C LEU A 106 -7.45 15.89 -10.88
N LYS A 107 -7.33 16.68 -9.81
CA LYS A 107 -8.37 16.84 -8.78
C LYS A 107 -9.62 17.54 -9.34
N GLU A 108 -9.46 18.62 -10.11
CA GLU A 108 -10.59 19.35 -10.74
C GLU A 108 -11.41 18.45 -11.68
N ILE A 109 -10.78 17.50 -12.38
CA ILE A 109 -11.46 16.52 -13.23
C ILE A 109 -11.82 15.21 -12.52
N ASN A 110 -11.66 15.13 -11.20
CA ASN A 110 -11.96 13.97 -10.34
C ASN A 110 -11.23 12.66 -10.73
N PHE A 111 -10.03 12.76 -11.30
CA PHE A 111 -9.16 11.60 -11.55
C PHE A 111 -8.35 11.19 -10.32
N ILE A 112 -8.15 12.12 -9.37
CA ILE A 112 -7.55 11.87 -8.06
C ILE A 112 -8.54 12.34 -7.01
N ASP A 113 -8.90 11.42 -6.11
CA ASP A 113 -9.76 11.68 -4.96
C ASP A 113 -9.38 10.71 -3.84
N ASP A 114 -8.56 11.19 -2.92
CA ASP A 114 -8.02 10.40 -1.81
C ASP A 114 -9.11 10.01 -0.80
N ASP A 115 -10.15 10.83 -0.63
CA ASP A 115 -11.29 10.53 0.24
C ASP A 115 -12.11 9.36 -0.35
N ARG A 116 -12.42 9.42 -1.65
CA ARG A 116 -13.07 8.31 -2.35
C ARG A 116 -12.20 7.06 -2.38
N TYR A 117 -10.89 7.20 -2.60
CA TYR A 117 -9.95 6.08 -2.60
C TYR A 117 -9.95 5.36 -1.25
N ALA A 118 -9.80 6.11 -0.16
CA ALA A 118 -9.77 5.58 1.19
C ALA A 118 -11.05 4.80 1.52
N ARG A 119 -12.23 5.37 1.21
CA ARG A 119 -13.52 4.73 1.45
C ARG A 119 -13.62 3.36 0.77
N ILE A 120 -13.32 3.29 -0.53
CA ILE A 120 -13.40 2.04 -1.31
C ILE A 120 -12.39 1.02 -0.80
N PHE A 121 -11.16 1.46 -0.52
CA PHE A 121 -10.10 0.59 -0.04
C PHE A 121 -10.43 -0.01 1.34
N ILE A 122 -10.94 0.80 2.27
CA ILE A 122 -11.34 0.32 3.60
C ILE A 122 -12.47 -0.69 3.47
N GLU A 123 -13.50 -0.40 2.67
CA GLU A 123 -14.63 -1.31 2.45
C GLU A 123 -14.16 -2.67 1.89
N GLU A 124 -13.23 -2.66 0.95
CA GLU A 124 -12.66 -3.87 0.37
C GLU A 124 -11.83 -4.67 1.39
N GLU A 125 -10.94 -4.02 2.15
CA GLU A 125 -10.09 -4.73 3.10
C GLU A 125 -10.89 -5.27 4.31
N ILE A 126 -11.91 -4.55 4.79
CA ILE A 126 -12.82 -5.05 5.82
C ILE A 126 -13.57 -6.29 5.33
N ARG A 127 -14.02 -6.30 4.07
CA ARG A 127 -14.63 -7.49 3.44
C ARG A 127 -13.66 -8.67 3.36
N HIS A 128 -12.36 -8.40 3.26
CA HIS A 128 -11.30 -9.41 3.33
C HIS A 128 -10.86 -9.73 4.78
N GLU A 129 -11.70 -9.40 5.77
CA GLU A 129 -11.50 -9.70 7.20
C GLU A 129 -10.20 -9.08 7.76
N LYS A 130 -9.71 -7.96 7.22
CA LYS A 130 -8.53 -7.26 7.74
C LYS A 130 -8.89 -6.35 8.92
N GLY A 131 -7.98 -6.25 9.88
CA GLY A 131 -8.16 -5.40 11.04
C GLY A 131 -7.79 -3.94 10.76
N PRO A 132 -8.37 -2.98 11.51
CA PRO A 132 -8.22 -1.55 11.27
C PRO A 132 -6.76 -1.06 11.21
N ASN A 133 -5.86 -1.60 12.03
CA ASN A 133 -4.47 -1.14 12.07
C ASN A 133 -3.69 -1.51 10.82
N ALA A 134 -3.97 -2.67 10.21
CA ALA A 134 -3.33 -3.06 8.96
C ALA A 134 -3.78 -2.16 7.82
N ILE A 135 -5.08 -1.88 7.75
CA ILE A 135 -5.68 -0.99 6.75
C ILE A 135 -5.10 0.42 6.89
N LYS A 136 -5.11 0.96 8.13
CA LYS A 136 -4.52 2.26 8.46
C LYS A 136 -3.06 2.36 8.03
N HIS A 137 -2.25 1.35 8.33
CA HIS A 137 -0.84 1.34 7.96
C HIS A 137 -0.65 1.45 6.44
N VAL A 138 -1.40 0.66 5.65
CA VAL A 138 -1.32 0.70 4.18
C VAL A 138 -1.72 2.08 3.65
N LEU A 139 -2.82 2.65 4.11
CA LEU A 139 -3.30 3.96 3.65
C LEU A 139 -2.33 5.10 4.01
N LEU A 140 -1.74 5.07 5.20
CA LEU A 140 -0.69 6.03 5.59
C LEU A 140 0.54 5.91 4.68
N THR A 141 0.97 4.68 4.33
CA THR A 141 2.10 4.52 3.41
C THR A 141 1.79 5.07 2.00
N LYS A 142 0.52 4.98 1.60
CA LYS A 142 -0.02 5.56 0.37
C LYS A 142 -0.26 7.07 0.44
N GLY A 143 0.01 7.71 1.57
CA GLY A 143 -0.06 9.16 1.74
C GLY A 143 -1.46 9.70 2.00
N ILE A 144 -2.41 8.86 2.35
CA ILE A 144 -3.75 9.31 2.73
C ILE A 144 -3.69 9.95 4.11
N ASP A 145 -4.38 11.08 4.25
CA ASP A 145 -4.49 11.81 5.52
C ASP A 145 -5.10 10.94 6.62
N GLU A 146 -4.55 11.02 7.82
CA GLU A 146 -4.98 10.22 8.96
C GLU A 146 -6.44 10.51 9.35
N ASP A 147 -6.91 11.76 9.20
CA ASP A 147 -8.28 12.14 9.52
C ASP A 147 -9.30 11.47 8.58
N ILE A 148 -8.95 11.33 7.30
CA ILE A 148 -9.77 10.60 6.32
C ILE A 148 -9.86 9.12 6.71
N ILE A 149 -8.73 8.53 7.10
CA ILE A 149 -8.67 7.13 7.51
C ILE A 149 -9.53 6.89 8.76
N ILE A 150 -9.38 7.75 9.79
CA ILE A 150 -10.13 7.64 11.04
C ILE A 150 -11.63 7.80 10.78
N LYS A 151 -12.02 8.79 9.98
CA LYS A 151 -13.41 9.02 9.58
C LYS A 151 -14.05 7.73 9.06
N TYR A 152 -13.45 7.10 8.04
CA TYR A 152 -14.04 5.93 7.41
C TYR A 152 -13.89 4.63 8.23
N LEU A 153 -12.82 4.46 8.99
CA LEU A 153 -12.72 3.30 9.90
C LEU A 153 -13.76 3.37 11.03
N SER A 154 -14.11 4.57 11.49
CA SER A 154 -15.11 4.75 12.55
C SER A 154 -16.55 4.39 12.15
N GLU A 155 -16.81 4.21 10.85
CA GLU A 155 -18.11 3.75 10.34
C GLU A 155 -18.37 2.26 10.64
N TYR A 156 -17.33 1.49 10.96
CA TYR A 156 -17.42 0.06 11.24
C TYR A 156 -17.50 -0.21 12.74
N SER A 157 -18.56 -0.88 13.16
CA SER A 157 -18.77 -1.25 14.57
C SER A 157 -17.75 -2.27 15.06
N ASP A 158 -17.40 -2.20 16.35
CA ASP A 158 -16.58 -3.21 17.02
C ASP A 158 -17.18 -4.63 16.93
N GLU A 159 -18.52 -4.76 16.87
CA GLU A 159 -19.21 -6.05 16.71
C GLU A 159 -18.85 -6.73 15.38
N LEU A 160 -18.97 -6.02 14.26
CA LEU A 160 -18.56 -6.51 12.95
C LEU A 160 -17.07 -6.89 12.91
N LEU A 161 -16.20 -6.06 13.49
CA LEU A 161 -14.76 -6.35 13.55
C LEU A 161 -14.47 -7.59 14.39
N PHE A 162 -15.20 -7.76 15.49
CA PHE A 162 -15.13 -8.95 16.32
C PHE A 162 -15.58 -10.21 15.57
N ASP A 163 -16.69 -10.16 14.85
CA ASP A 163 -17.20 -11.29 14.08
C ASP A 163 -16.21 -11.74 12.99
N ASN A 164 -15.65 -10.78 12.24
CA ASN A 164 -14.59 -11.05 11.25
C ASN A 164 -13.35 -11.70 11.91
N ALA A 165 -12.92 -11.16 13.05
CA ALA A 165 -11.78 -11.70 13.80
C ALA A 165 -12.08 -13.10 14.35
N LEU A 166 -13.30 -13.36 14.82
CA LEU A 166 -13.74 -14.64 15.35
C LEU A 166 -13.72 -15.72 14.27
N ASP A 167 -14.25 -15.41 13.09
CA ASP A 167 -14.24 -16.34 11.96
C ASP A 167 -12.80 -16.67 11.50
N MET A 168 -11.92 -15.68 11.44
CA MET A 168 -10.51 -15.90 11.18
C MET A 168 -9.83 -16.72 12.29
N GLY A 169 -10.19 -16.47 13.55
CA GLY A 169 -9.73 -17.23 14.71
C GLY A 169 -10.12 -18.70 14.60
N ARG A 170 -11.38 -19.00 14.26
CA ARG A 170 -11.89 -20.36 14.01
C ARG A 170 -11.16 -21.05 12.85
N LYS A 171 -10.96 -20.35 11.73
CA LYS A 171 -10.18 -20.87 10.58
C LYS A 171 -8.76 -21.24 10.98
N THR A 172 -8.11 -20.39 11.77
CA THR A 172 -6.74 -20.61 12.27
C THR A 172 -6.68 -21.78 13.24
N LEU A 173 -7.67 -21.89 14.14
CA LEU A 173 -7.71 -22.95 15.13
C LEU A 173 -7.77 -24.35 14.49
N LYS A 174 -8.52 -24.49 13.38
CA LYS A 174 -8.60 -25.74 12.60
C LYS A 174 -7.25 -26.23 12.09
N THR A 175 -6.27 -25.33 11.86
CA THR A 175 -4.94 -25.72 11.36
C THR A 175 -3.97 -26.11 12.47
N VAL A 176 -4.32 -25.86 13.74
CA VAL A 176 -3.45 -26.10 14.90
C VAL A 176 -4.07 -27.08 15.90
N VAL A 177 -5.04 -27.87 15.45
CA VAL A 177 -5.65 -28.95 16.22
C VAL A 177 -4.57 -29.93 16.69
N GLY A 178 -4.63 -30.34 17.96
CA GLY A 178 -3.64 -31.24 18.57
C GLY A 178 -2.33 -30.56 19.00
N LEU A 179 -2.21 -29.24 18.88
CA LEU A 179 -1.20 -28.49 19.63
C LEU A 179 -1.64 -28.26 21.08
N PRO A 180 -0.72 -27.98 22.02
CA PRO A 180 -1.10 -27.48 23.33
C PRO A 180 -1.99 -26.24 23.25
N VAL A 181 -2.94 -26.09 24.16
CA VAL A 181 -3.89 -24.95 24.19
C VAL A 181 -3.15 -23.60 24.17
N SER A 182 -2.02 -23.49 24.87
CA SER A 182 -1.16 -22.30 24.84
C SER A 182 -0.68 -21.96 23.43
N LYS A 183 -0.25 -22.97 22.66
CA LYS A 183 0.20 -22.83 21.27
C LYS A 183 -0.94 -22.56 20.31
N GLN A 184 -2.14 -23.10 20.58
CA GLN A 184 -3.35 -22.75 19.84
C GLN A 184 -3.68 -21.26 20.02
N LYS A 185 -3.71 -20.78 21.27
CA LYS A 185 -3.91 -19.35 21.61
C LYS A 185 -2.85 -18.44 20.98
N GLU A 186 -1.57 -18.81 21.09
CA GLU A 186 -0.45 -18.07 20.48
C GLU A 186 -0.60 -17.95 18.96
N SER A 187 -1.03 -19.03 18.30
CA SER A 187 -1.21 -19.05 16.84
C SER A 187 -2.37 -18.14 16.40
N VAL A 188 -3.50 -18.20 17.10
CA VAL A 188 -4.65 -17.32 16.85
C VAL A 188 -4.27 -15.86 17.11
N TYR A 189 -3.65 -15.56 18.26
CA TYR A 189 -3.19 -14.21 18.59
C TYR A 189 -2.28 -13.66 17.49
N THR A 190 -1.24 -14.41 17.13
CA THR A 190 -0.25 -13.98 16.12
C THR A 190 -0.92 -13.73 14.77
N ARG A 191 -1.88 -14.57 14.38
CA ARG A 191 -2.60 -14.40 13.12
C ARG A 191 -3.43 -13.12 13.12
N LEU A 192 -4.25 -12.89 14.16
CA LEU A 192 -5.11 -11.71 14.25
C LEU A 192 -4.30 -10.43 14.40
N TYR A 193 -3.22 -10.45 15.19
CA TYR A 193 -2.30 -9.32 15.34
C TYR A 193 -1.68 -8.94 14.00
N ARG A 194 -1.17 -9.92 13.23
CA ARG A 194 -0.64 -9.68 11.87
C ARG A 194 -1.69 -9.18 10.89
N MET A 195 -2.96 -9.48 11.14
CA MET A 195 -4.07 -8.96 10.35
C MET A 195 -4.50 -7.55 10.78
N GLY A 196 -3.94 -7.01 11.87
CA GLY A 196 -4.14 -5.63 12.29
C GLY A 196 -5.30 -5.42 13.27
N TYR A 197 -5.78 -6.47 13.92
CA TYR A 197 -6.81 -6.33 14.95
C TYR A 197 -6.22 -5.79 16.25
N ASP A 198 -7.01 -4.98 16.96
CA ASP A 198 -6.62 -4.46 18.26
C ASP A 198 -6.61 -5.53 19.35
N TYR A 199 -5.78 -5.30 20.36
CA TYR A 199 -5.60 -6.21 21.48
C TYR A 199 -6.92 -6.56 22.20
N SER A 200 -7.84 -5.59 22.33
CA SER A 200 -9.16 -5.79 22.93
C SER A 200 -9.97 -6.86 22.18
N ILE A 201 -10.13 -6.71 20.87
CA ILE A 201 -10.86 -7.67 20.01
C ILE A 201 -10.18 -9.03 20.05
N ILE A 202 -8.84 -9.07 19.94
CA ILE A 202 -8.10 -10.33 19.97
C ILE A 202 -8.38 -11.09 21.28
N ASN A 203 -8.34 -10.41 22.43
CA ASN A 203 -8.63 -11.04 23.71
C ASN A 203 -10.06 -11.56 23.83
N GLN A 204 -11.04 -10.83 23.32
CA GLN A 204 -12.43 -11.28 23.28
C GLN A 204 -12.55 -12.56 22.44
N VAL A 205 -11.94 -12.59 21.25
CA VAL A 205 -11.91 -13.77 20.38
C VAL A 205 -11.25 -14.95 21.09
N LEU A 206 -10.08 -14.74 21.71
CA LEU A 206 -9.38 -15.80 22.43
C LEU A 206 -10.20 -16.35 23.61
N SER A 207 -11.08 -15.53 24.20
CA SER A 207 -11.96 -15.95 25.29
C SER A 207 -13.19 -16.72 24.80
N MET A 208 -13.68 -16.39 23.60
CA MET A 208 -14.87 -17.00 22.98
C MET A 208 -14.56 -18.35 22.30
N LEU A 209 -13.34 -18.56 21.82
CA LEU A 209 -12.97 -19.78 21.11
C LEU A 209 -12.91 -21.01 22.04
N GLU A 210 -13.44 -22.13 21.56
CA GLU A 210 -13.28 -23.44 22.19
C GLU A 210 -12.02 -24.12 21.72
N TYR A 211 -11.08 -24.37 22.63
CA TYR A 211 -9.80 -25.00 22.31
C TYR A 211 -9.89 -26.51 22.43
N SER A 212 -9.29 -27.21 21.47
CA SER A 212 -9.17 -28.66 21.55
C SER A 212 -8.27 -29.05 22.72
N SER A 213 -8.73 -30.02 23.53
CA SER A 213 -7.92 -30.62 24.58
C SER A 213 -6.67 -31.25 23.97
N LEU A 214 -5.57 -31.21 24.73
CA LEU A 214 -4.29 -31.79 24.34
C LEU A 214 -4.44 -33.25 23.88
N ASP A 215 -3.79 -33.60 22.78
CA ASP A 215 -3.57 -35.00 22.42
C ASP A 215 -2.44 -35.56 23.31
N PHE A 216 -2.82 -36.29 24.36
CA PHE A 216 -1.87 -36.90 25.29
C PHE A 216 -0.86 -37.81 24.58
N LYS A 217 -1.22 -38.43 23.45
CA LYS A 217 -0.29 -39.25 22.65
C LYS A 217 0.86 -38.42 22.11
N LYS A 218 0.63 -37.15 21.78
CA LYS A 218 1.69 -36.25 21.31
C LYS A 218 2.62 -35.83 22.44
N LEU A 219 2.07 -35.55 23.63
CA LEU A 219 2.85 -35.25 24.82
C LEU A 219 3.71 -36.44 25.24
N GLU A 220 3.14 -37.65 25.27
CA GLU A 220 3.87 -38.91 25.52
C GLU A 220 5.05 -39.07 24.54
N LYS A 221 4.79 -38.91 23.24
CA LYS A 221 5.84 -39.00 22.22
C LYS A 221 6.94 -37.95 22.40
N ASP A 222 6.56 -36.72 22.75
CA ASP A 222 7.51 -35.63 23.02
C ASP A 222 8.34 -35.88 24.29
N TYR A 223 7.73 -36.45 25.34
CA TYR A 223 8.39 -36.83 26.57
C TYR A 223 9.40 -37.96 26.34
N LEU A 224 9.00 -39.06 25.68
CA LEU A 224 9.87 -40.19 25.39
C LEU A 224 11.12 -39.77 24.59
N LYS A 225 10.94 -38.94 23.56
CA LYS A 225 12.05 -38.37 22.78
C LYS A 225 13.02 -37.51 23.60
N LEU A 226 12.51 -36.83 24.63
CA LEU A 226 13.34 -36.02 25.51
C LEU A 226 14.06 -36.90 26.54
N LYS A 227 13.39 -37.93 27.05
CA LYS A 227 13.96 -38.93 27.98
C LYS A 227 15.13 -39.71 27.36
N GLU A 228 15.08 -39.97 26.05
CA GLU A 228 16.22 -40.56 25.30
C GLU A 228 17.48 -39.67 25.29
N LYS A 229 17.33 -38.35 25.46
CA LYS A 229 18.42 -37.37 25.30
C LYS A 229 18.85 -36.68 26.59
N GLU A 230 17.98 -36.65 27.59
CA GLU A 230 18.17 -35.93 28.85
C GLU A 230 17.72 -36.83 30.00
N ILE A 231 18.59 -37.02 30.99
CA ILE A 231 18.31 -37.88 32.16
C ILE A 231 17.59 -37.08 33.27
N ASP A 232 17.84 -35.77 33.34
CA ASP A 232 17.27 -34.89 34.36
C ASP A 232 15.79 -34.58 34.07
N SER A 233 14.90 -35.16 34.89
CA SER A 233 13.46 -34.97 34.81
C SER A 233 13.03 -33.51 34.89
N ASN A 234 13.72 -32.68 35.67
CA ASN A 234 13.39 -31.25 35.78
C ASN A 234 13.67 -30.51 34.46
N LYS A 235 14.75 -30.85 33.78
CA LYS A 235 15.05 -30.28 32.45
C LYS A 235 14.07 -30.76 31.38
N ILE A 236 13.62 -32.00 31.44
CA ILE A 236 12.56 -32.50 30.54
C ILE A 236 11.26 -31.70 30.76
N ILE A 237 10.85 -31.52 32.02
CA ILE A 237 9.66 -30.74 32.37
C ILE A 237 9.79 -29.30 31.85
N GLN A 238 10.94 -28.63 32.05
CA GLN A 238 11.17 -27.28 31.52
C GLN A 238 11.06 -27.22 29.99
N LYS A 239 11.64 -28.19 29.27
CA LYS A 239 11.54 -28.28 27.80
C LYS A 239 10.10 -28.53 27.33
N LEU A 240 9.31 -29.33 28.05
CA LEU A 240 7.89 -29.58 27.76
C LEU A 240 7.02 -28.34 28.06
N LEU A 241 7.27 -27.65 29.16
CA LEU A 241 6.63 -26.36 29.46
C LEU A 241 6.92 -25.33 28.37
N ALA A 242 8.17 -25.25 27.89
CA ALA A 242 8.55 -24.36 26.78
C ALA A 242 7.86 -24.73 25.45
N LYS A 243 7.52 -26.01 25.24
CA LYS A 243 6.68 -26.46 24.12
C LYS A 243 5.20 -26.10 24.29
N GLY A 244 4.79 -25.63 25.46
CA GLY A 244 3.45 -25.13 25.75
C GLY A 244 2.52 -26.11 26.47
N TYR A 245 3.00 -27.30 26.84
CA TYR A 245 2.24 -28.24 27.66
C TYR A 245 2.06 -27.67 29.07
N ASN A 246 0.92 -27.93 29.72
CA ASN A 246 0.73 -27.51 31.11
C ASN A 246 1.39 -28.50 32.08
N TYR A 247 1.69 -28.02 33.29
CA TYR A 247 2.42 -28.83 34.28
C TYR A 247 1.64 -30.07 34.75
N SER A 248 0.32 -29.95 34.89
CA SER A 248 -0.55 -31.06 35.33
C SER A 248 -0.55 -32.22 34.33
N ASP A 249 -0.64 -31.93 33.03
CA ASP A 249 -0.65 -32.93 31.97
C ASP A 249 0.73 -33.59 31.83
N ILE A 250 1.81 -32.80 31.96
CA ILE A 250 3.18 -33.34 31.98
C ILE A 250 3.35 -34.32 33.14
N LYS A 251 2.95 -33.93 34.36
CA LYS A 251 3.05 -34.80 35.54
C LYS A 251 2.26 -36.08 35.39
N LYS A 252 1.05 -36.00 34.83
CA LYS A 252 0.21 -37.16 34.57
C LYS A 252 0.91 -38.14 33.62
N VAL A 253 1.42 -37.66 32.49
CA VAL A 253 2.13 -38.49 31.51
C VAL A 253 3.40 -39.13 32.10
N ILE A 254 4.15 -38.39 32.93
CA ILE A 254 5.33 -38.95 33.63
C ILE A 254 4.89 -40.07 34.58
N SER A 255 3.85 -39.85 35.38
CA SER A 255 3.32 -40.85 36.30
C SER A 255 2.83 -42.10 35.57
N ASP A 256 2.11 -41.94 34.46
CA ASP A 256 1.52 -43.04 33.70
C ASP A 256 2.59 -43.88 32.97
N LEU A 257 3.75 -43.29 32.61
CA LEU A 257 4.84 -43.97 31.89
C LEU A 257 5.97 -44.50 32.81
N GLU A 258 6.03 -44.05 34.06
CA GLU A 258 7.02 -44.50 35.05
C GLU A 258 6.44 -45.45 36.11
N SER A 259 5.13 -45.71 36.06
CA SER A 259 4.46 -46.78 36.81
C SER A 259 4.65 -48.14 36.14
#